data_AF-A0A965ZY73-F1
#
_entry.id   AF-A0A965ZY73-F1
#
_cell.length_a   1.000
_cell.length_b   1.000
_cell.length_c   1.000
_cell.angle_alpha   90.00
_cell.angle_beta   90.00
_cell.angle_gamma   90.00
#
_symmetry.space_group_name_H-M   'P 1'
#
loop_
_entity.id
_entity.type
_entity.pdbx_description
1 polymer ?
#
loop_
_entity_poly.entity_id
_entity_poly.type
_entity_poly.pdbx_seq_one_letter_code
_entity_poly.pdbx_strand_id
1 'polypeptide(L)'
;MTIPVDIQETVSRELSTVIDAVLDNYEAQGHGPATLASVRGAMAGGLLERLKAEGRVRVEDEAGLVSEVDTLIERAGDDAFAVKFTRPRASEDLSAVIEALLDSEDHDYPPTLSGVRDAMRQGLLANQAGHGQLDIDDEQSLFDEIDALIERHGMGALAEELLRYY
;
A
#
# COMPACT_ATOMS: atom_id res chain seq x y z
N MET A 1 13.25 0.53 29.52
CA MET A 1 12.67 1.58 28.66
C MET A 1 12.32 0.91 27.35
N THR A 2 11.09 0.43 27.22
CA THR A 2 10.59 -0.21 26.01
C THR A 2 10.22 0.89 25.04
N ILE A 3 10.93 0.96 23.91
CA ILE A 3 10.52 1.79 22.78
C ILE A 3 9.14 1.26 22.36
N PRO A 4 8.09 2.08 22.29
CA PRO A 4 6.86 1.66 21.66
C PRO A 4 7.20 1.37 20.19
N VAL A 5 7.25 0.08 19.82
CA VAL A 5 7.27 -0.30 18.41
C VAL A 5 6.00 0.28 17.82
N ASP A 6 6.17 1.15 16.82
CA ASP A 6 5.05 1.69 16.07
C ASP A 6 4.33 0.51 15.42
N ILE A 7 3.05 0.32 15.75
CA ILE A 7 2.28 -0.85 15.32
C ILE A 7 2.17 -0.86 13.77
N GLN A 8 2.28 0.32 13.15
CA GLN A 8 2.34 0.50 11.70
C GLN A 8 3.63 -0.04 11.06
N GLU A 9 4.74 -0.13 11.81
CA GLU A 9 5.99 -0.74 11.35
C GLU A 9 6.00 -2.28 11.49
N THR A 10 4.96 -2.89 12.07
CA THR A 10 4.97 -4.33 12.42
C THR A 10 4.25 -5.21 11.41
N VAL A 11 3.49 -4.63 10.48
CA VAL A 11 2.69 -5.38 9.50
C VAL A 11 3.51 -5.59 8.25
N SER A 12 3.65 -6.81 7.73
CA SER A 12 4.32 -7.13 6.46
C SER A 12 3.61 -6.50 5.28
N ARG A 13 4.29 -6.42 4.13
CA ARG A 13 3.68 -5.92 2.90
C ARG A 13 2.51 -6.81 2.49
N GLU A 14 2.73 -8.11 2.58
CA GLU A 14 1.78 -9.15 2.26
C GLU A 14 0.54 -9.01 3.14
N LEU A 15 0.70 -8.80 4.44
CA LEU A 15 -0.43 -8.64 5.34
C LEU A 15 -1.16 -7.33 5.09
N SER A 16 -0.43 -6.24 4.82
CA SER A 16 -1.07 -4.98 4.42
C SER A 16 -1.94 -5.17 3.17
N THR A 17 -1.46 -5.85 2.13
CA THR A 17 -2.25 -6.14 0.93
C THR A 17 -3.51 -6.95 1.25
N VAL A 18 -3.40 -7.95 2.13
CA VAL A 18 -4.55 -8.75 2.56
C VAL A 18 -5.57 -7.88 3.31
N ILE A 19 -5.11 -7.00 4.18
CA ILE A 19 -5.97 -6.08 4.93
C ILE A 19 -6.66 -5.10 3.97
N ASP A 20 -5.93 -4.51 3.02
CA ASP A 20 -6.48 -3.61 2.00
C ASP A 20 -7.60 -4.31 1.21
N ALA A 21 -7.36 -5.53 0.75
CA ALA A 21 -8.37 -6.31 0.01
C ALA A 21 -9.63 -6.62 0.84
N VAL A 22 -9.51 -6.75 2.16
CA VAL A 22 -10.66 -6.93 3.06
C VAL A 22 -11.41 -5.62 3.22
N LEU A 23 -10.71 -4.49 3.37
CA LEU A 23 -11.31 -3.16 3.48
C LEU A 23 -12.11 -2.81 2.22
N ASP A 24 -11.50 -2.95 1.04
CA ASP A 24 -12.14 -2.70 -0.26
C ASP A 24 -13.44 -3.53 -0.39
N ASN A 25 -13.39 -4.80 0.01
CA ASN A 25 -14.53 -5.71 -0.08
C ASN A 25 -15.64 -5.35 0.92
N TYR A 26 -15.30 -4.90 2.13
CA TYR A 26 -16.29 -4.46 3.11
C TYR A 26 -16.97 -3.16 2.66
N GLU A 27 -16.21 -2.23 2.11
CA GLU A 27 -16.73 -0.98 1.53
C GLU A 27 -17.69 -1.29 0.37
N ALA A 28 -17.28 -2.13 -0.58
CA ALA A 28 -18.09 -2.49 -1.75
C ALA A 28 -19.41 -3.21 -1.37
N GLN A 29 -19.42 -3.97 -0.27
CA GLN A 29 -20.61 -4.67 0.23
C GLN A 29 -21.48 -3.80 1.16
N GLY A 30 -21.08 -2.56 1.45
CA GLY A 30 -21.79 -1.69 2.39
C GLY A 30 -21.78 -2.24 3.82
N HIS A 31 -20.77 -3.04 4.16
CA HIS A 31 -20.58 -3.52 5.52
C HIS A 31 -20.03 -2.40 6.42
N GLY A 32 -20.16 -2.58 7.73
CA GLY A 32 -19.48 -1.72 8.71
C GLY A 32 -17.96 -1.80 8.63
N PRO A 33 -17.20 -1.17 9.54
CA PRO A 33 -15.75 -1.23 9.52
C PRO A 33 -15.23 -2.66 9.66
N ALA A 34 -14.28 -3.06 8.82
CA ALA A 34 -13.62 -4.36 8.94
C ALA A 34 -12.75 -4.42 10.21
N THR A 35 -12.71 -5.59 10.86
CA THR A 35 -11.88 -5.85 12.04
C THR A 35 -10.80 -6.89 11.76
N LEU A 36 -9.86 -7.09 12.68
CA LEU A 36 -8.88 -8.17 12.57
C LEU A 36 -9.53 -9.57 12.51
N ALA A 37 -10.66 -9.77 13.20
CA ALA A 37 -11.47 -10.99 13.05
C ALA A 37 -11.96 -11.18 11.61
N SER A 38 -12.42 -10.10 10.96
CA SER A 38 -12.83 -10.14 9.55
C SER A 38 -11.68 -10.51 8.62
N VAL A 39 -10.49 -9.96 8.86
CA VAL A 39 -9.27 -10.28 8.09
C VAL A 39 -8.92 -11.75 8.24
N ARG A 40 -8.86 -12.24 9.48
CA ARG A 40 -8.55 -13.65 9.76
C ARG A 40 -9.57 -14.60 9.15
N GLY A 41 -10.86 -14.26 9.22
CA GLY A 41 -11.96 -14.99 8.59
C GLY A 41 -11.86 -15.02 7.07
N ALA A 42 -11.53 -13.89 6.44
CA ALA A 42 -11.34 -13.81 5.00
C ALA A 42 -10.15 -14.66 4.52
N MET A 43 -9.03 -14.67 5.26
CA MET A 43 -7.90 -15.56 4.98
C MET A 43 -8.31 -17.03 5.06
N ALA A 44 -9.05 -17.43 6.10
CA ALA A 44 -9.58 -18.79 6.22
C ALA A 44 -10.60 -19.14 5.12
N GLY A 45 -11.26 -18.13 4.55
CA GLY A 45 -12.20 -18.24 3.43
C GLY A 45 -11.55 -18.29 2.04
N GLY A 46 -10.22 -18.39 1.95
CA GLY A 46 -9.51 -18.50 0.67
C GLY A 46 -9.16 -17.17 0.00
N LEU A 47 -9.21 -16.05 0.73
CA LEU A 47 -8.77 -14.75 0.20
C LEU A 47 -7.34 -14.79 -0.33
N LEU A 48 -6.43 -15.48 0.37
CA LEU A 48 -5.02 -15.53 -0.01
C LEU A 48 -4.82 -16.20 -1.37
N GLU A 49 -5.50 -17.32 -1.62
CA GLU A 49 -5.50 -18.01 -2.91
C GLU A 49 -6.01 -17.13 -4.05
N ARG A 50 -7.07 -16.37 -3.78
CA ARG A 50 -7.62 -15.41 -4.75
C ARG A 50 -6.61 -14.32 -5.08
N LEU A 51 -6.00 -13.69 -4.07
CA LEU A 51 -5.02 -12.61 -4.29
C LEU A 51 -3.76 -13.11 -5.01
N LYS A 52 -3.32 -14.34 -4.75
CA LYS A 52 -2.23 -14.99 -5.49
C LYS A 52 -2.60 -15.20 -6.95
N ALA A 53 -3.81 -15.68 -7.24
CA ALA A 53 -4.30 -15.88 -8.60
C ALA A 53 -4.44 -14.56 -9.38
N GLU A 54 -4.80 -13.48 -8.69
CA GLU A 54 -4.85 -12.11 -9.22
C GLU A 54 -3.45 -11.46 -9.35
N GLY A 55 -2.38 -12.12 -8.89
CA GLY A 55 -1.02 -11.56 -8.92
C GLY A 55 -0.76 -10.44 -7.90
N ARG A 56 -1.74 -10.15 -7.01
CA ARG A 56 -1.69 -9.03 -6.04
C ARG A 56 -0.76 -9.27 -4.86
N VAL A 57 -0.48 -10.54 -4.54
CA VAL A 57 0.39 -10.90 -3.43
C VAL A 57 1.26 -12.11 -3.79
N ARG A 58 2.54 -12.06 -3.41
CA ARG A 58 3.48 -13.17 -3.52
C ARG A 58 3.87 -13.64 -2.12
N VAL A 59 3.20 -14.68 -1.64
CA VAL A 59 3.43 -15.22 -0.28
C VAL A 59 4.03 -16.61 -0.39
N GLU A 60 5.28 -16.74 0.04
CA GLU A 60 5.98 -18.02 0.13
C GLU A 60 5.66 -18.75 1.44
N ASP A 61 5.47 -18.01 2.54
CA ASP A 61 5.10 -18.54 3.86
C ASP A 61 3.72 -18.06 4.32
N GLU A 62 2.68 -18.79 3.94
CA GLU A 62 1.30 -18.48 4.33
C GLU A 62 1.06 -18.68 5.83
N ALA A 63 1.75 -19.65 6.44
CA ALA A 63 1.63 -19.93 7.86
C ALA A 63 2.21 -18.78 8.69
N GLY A 64 3.34 -18.21 8.23
CA GLY A 64 3.90 -16.98 8.78
C GLY A 64 2.92 -15.81 8.70
N LEU A 65 2.28 -15.62 7.55
CA LEU A 65 1.30 -14.54 7.36
C LEU A 65 0.07 -14.68 8.26
N VAL A 66 -0.42 -15.90 8.43
CA VAL A 66 -1.51 -16.21 9.36
C VAL A 66 -1.09 -15.95 10.81
N SER A 67 0.10 -16.40 11.20
CA SER A 67 0.66 -16.16 12.53
C SER A 67 0.83 -14.68 12.82
N GLU A 68 1.10 -13.88 11.80
CA GLU A 68 1.20 -12.43 11.91
C GLU A 68 -0.15 -11.79 12.27
N VAL A 69 -1.24 -12.19 11.61
CA VAL A 69 -2.60 -11.74 11.98
C VAL A 69 -2.98 -12.19 13.38
N ASP A 70 -2.70 -13.44 13.72
CA ASP A 70 -2.97 -13.97 15.06
C ASP A 70 -2.20 -13.16 16.13
N THR A 71 -0.96 -12.76 15.84
CA THR A 71 -0.17 -11.87 16.71
C THR A 71 -0.78 -10.47 16.82
N LEU A 72 -1.33 -9.91 15.73
CA LEU A 72 -2.03 -8.63 15.79
C LEU A 72 -3.30 -8.72 16.63
N ILE A 73 -4.06 -9.81 16.50
CA ILE A 73 -5.28 -10.06 17.29
C ILE A 73 -4.93 -10.18 18.78
N GLU A 74 -3.91 -10.96 19.13
CA GLU A 74 -3.45 -11.11 20.52
C GLU A 74 -3.06 -9.76 21.15
N ARG A 75 -2.51 -8.84 20.36
CA ARG A 75 -2.01 -7.54 20.83
C ARG A 75 -3.07 -6.45 20.87
N ALA A 76 -3.96 -6.42 19.89
CA ALA A 76 -4.88 -5.31 19.68
C ALA A 76 -6.36 -5.65 19.94
N GLY A 77 -6.70 -6.94 20.01
CA GLY A 77 -8.09 -7.42 20.05
C GLY A 77 -8.59 -7.79 18.65
N ASP A 78 -9.49 -8.78 18.59
CA ASP A 78 -10.11 -9.26 17.37
C ASP A 78 -11.15 -8.26 16.80
N ASP A 79 -11.69 -7.40 17.65
CA ASP A 79 -12.59 -6.29 17.34
C ASP A 79 -11.86 -5.01 16.87
N ALA A 80 -10.52 -5.00 16.92
CA ALA A 80 -9.74 -3.86 16.45
C ALA A 80 -9.96 -3.61 14.96
N PHE A 81 -10.17 -2.34 14.59
CA PHE A 81 -10.37 -1.96 13.19
C PHE A 81 -9.13 -2.20 12.34
N ALA A 82 -9.32 -2.95 11.25
CA ALA A 82 -8.25 -3.42 10.38
C ALA A 82 -7.52 -2.25 9.68
N VAL A 83 -8.23 -1.14 9.41
CA VAL A 83 -7.66 0.08 8.82
C VAL A 83 -6.47 0.67 9.59
N LYS A 84 -6.31 0.33 10.87
CA LYS A 84 -5.16 0.80 11.67
C LYS A 84 -3.86 0.05 11.37
N PHE A 85 -3.95 -1.06 10.65
CA PHE A 85 -2.88 -2.02 10.38
C PHE A 85 -2.50 -2.08 8.90
N THR A 86 -2.94 -1.11 8.10
CA THR A 86 -2.46 -0.95 6.73
C THR A 86 -1.18 -0.15 6.70
N ARG A 87 -0.28 -0.51 5.78
CA ARG A 87 0.79 0.39 5.35
C ARG A 87 0.17 1.39 4.36
N PRO A 88 0.41 2.69 4.51
CA PRO A 88 0.01 3.63 3.48
C PRO A 88 0.71 3.30 2.17
N ARG A 89 -0.09 3.15 1.13
CA ARG A 89 0.29 3.01 -0.28
C ARG A 89 0.08 4.34 -0.99
N ALA A 90 0.65 4.47 -2.17
CA ALA A 90 0.31 5.55 -3.08
C ALA A 90 -1.20 5.53 -3.39
N SER A 91 -1.77 6.70 -3.54
CA SER A 91 -3.09 6.95 -4.08
C SER A 91 -3.17 6.46 -5.52
N GLU A 92 -4.35 6.49 -6.12
CA GLU A 92 -4.49 6.13 -7.53
C GLU A 92 -3.68 7.08 -8.42
N ASP A 93 -3.80 8.38 -8.18
CA ASP A 93 -3.06 9.41 -8.91
C ASP A 93 -1.55 9.27 -8.71
N LEU A 94 -1.08 9.09 -7.47
CA LEU A 94 0.36 8.88 -7.22
C LEU A 94 0.84 7.53 -7.78
N SER A 95 -0.01 6.50 -7.81
CA SER A 95 0.31 5.22 -8.46
C SER A 95 0.50 5.40 -9.96
N ALA A 96 -0.39 6.13 -10.63
CA ALA A 96 -0.25 6.46 -12.05
C ALA A 96 1.01 7.28 -12.35
N VAL A 97 1.42 8.19 -11.46
CA VAL A 97 2.72 8.90 -11.58
C VAL A 97 3.89 7.92 -11.49
N ILE A 98 3.86 6.99 -10.54
CA ILE A 98 4.90 5.98 -10.35
C ILE A 98 4.97 5.04 -11.56
N GLU A 99 3.83 4.58 -12.07
CA GLU A 99 3.72 3.75 -13.28
C GLU A 99 4.27 4.46 -14.50
N ALA A 100 3.89 5.71 -14.73
CA ALA A 100 4.43 6.50 -15.83
C ALA A 100 5.96 6.65 -15.78
N LEU A 101 6.53 6.70 -14.58
CA LEU A 101 7.97 6.72 -14.39
C LEU A 101 8.59 5.35 -14.65
N LEU A 102 7.96 4.27 -14.19
CA LEU A 102 8.39 2.89 -14.45
C LEU A 102 8.38 2.54 -15.95
N ASP A 103 7.37 3.03 -16.69
CA ASP A 103 7.22 2.82 -18.12
C ASP A 103 8.17 3.68 -18.98
N SER A 104 8.82 4.68 -18.38
CA SER A 104 9.80 5.50 -19.09
C SER A 104 11.10 4.72 -19.30
N GLU A 105 11.60 4.68 -20.54
CA GLU A 105 12.83 3.96 -20.89
C GLU A 105 14.12 4.58 -20.30
N ASP A 106 14.00 5.64 -19.50
CA ASP A 106 15.10 6.49 -19.01
C ASP A 106 15.73 6.04 -17.68
N HIS A 107 15.38 4.85 -17.17
CA HIS A 107 15.84 4.39 -15.85
C HIS A 107 16.59 3.05 -15.88
N ASP A 108 17.87 3.08 -15.48
CA ASP A 108 18.71 1.88 -15.28
C ASP A 108 18.25 1.02 -14.07
N TYR A 109 17.44 1.58 -13.17
CA TYR A 109 16.96 0.93 -11.94
C TYR A 109 15.51 1.34 -11.64
N PRO A 110 14.73 0.50 -10.94
CA PRO A 110 13.39 0.88 -10.48
C PRO A 110 13.46 2.18 -9.63
N PRO A 111 12.54 3.14 -9.84
CA PRO A 111 12.58 4.42 -9.15
C PRO A 111 12.34 4.24 -7.65
N THR A 112 13.10 4.98 -6.84
CA THR A 112 12.85 5.12 -5.40
C THR A 112 11.83 6.23 -5.14
N LEU A 113 11.27 6.29 -3.93
CA LEU A 113 10.39 7.39 -3.53
C LEU A 113 11.03 8.77 -3.69
N SER A 114 12.33 8.90 -3.39
CA SER A 114 13.06 10.15 -3.67
C SER A 114 13.16 10.42 -5.18
N GLY A 115 13.39 9.39 -5.99
CA GLY A 115 13.42 9.50 -7.45
C GLY A 115 12.10 9.97 -8.02
N VAL A 116 10.97 9.42 -7.54
CA VAL A 116 9.61 9.86 -7.92
C VAL A 116 9.40 11.32 -7.57
N ARG A 117 9.70 11.73 -6.32
CA ARG A 117 9.58 13.12 -5.88
C ARG A 117 10.41 14.08 -6.74
N ASP A 118 11.63 13.70 -7.07
CA ASP A 118 12.52 14.51 -7.90
C ASP A 118 12.02 14.59 -9.36
N ALA A 119 11.44 13.52 -9.90
CA ALA A 119 10.80 13.53 -11.22
C ALA A 119 9.56 14.43 -11.24
N MET A 120 8.72 14.38 -10.20
CA MET A 120 7.59 15.29 -10.02
C MET A 120 8.05 16.76 -10.02
N ARG A 121 9.13 17.09 -9.30
CA ARG A 121 9.74 18.44 -9.31
C ARG A 121 10.28 18.86 -10.67
N GLN A 122 10.69 17.91 -11.49
CA GLN A 122 11.20 18.15 -12.84
C GLN A 122 10.09 18.27 -13.90
N GLY A 123 8.81 18.26 -13.48
CA GLY A 123 7.68 18.50 -14.36
C GLY A 123 7.01 17.23 -14.90
N LEU A 124 7.27 16.06 -14.29
CA LEU A 124 6.57 14.82 -14.64
C LEU A 124 5.03 15.00 -14.56
N LEU A 125 4.55 15.66 -13.50
CA LEU A 125 3.12 15.95 -13.31
C LEU A 125 2.54 16.75 -14.50
N ALA A 126 3.16 17.88 -14.84
CA ALA A 126 2.74 18.70 -15.96
C ALA A 126 2.78 17.94 -17.31
N ASN A 127 3.75 17.04 -17.50
CA ASN A 127 3.85 16.20 -18.69
C ASN A 127 2.67 15.20 -18.77
N GLN A 128 2.35 14.53 -17.66
CA GLN A 128 1.24 13.59 -17.58
C GLN A 128 -0.13 14.27 -17.76
N ALA A 129 -0.33 15.46 -17.16
CA ALA A 129 -1.52 16.28 -17.39
C ALA A 129 -1.66 16.69 -18.86
N GLY A 130 -0.55 17.07 -19.50
CA GLY A 130 -0.50 17.44 -20.93
C GLY A 130 -0.94 16.30 -21.87
N HIS A 131 -0.77 15.04 -21.45
CA HIS A 131 -1.23 13.87 -22.19
C HIS A 131 -2.63 13.38 -21.78
N GLY A 132 -3.29 14.06 -20.84
CA GLY A 132 -4.60 13.65 -20.30
C GLY A 132 -4.57 12.34 -19.51
N GLN A 133 -3.40 11.95 -18.99
CA GLN A 133 -3.19 10.72 -18.21
C GLN A 133 -3.43 10.93 -16.72
N LEU A 134 -3.36 12.18 -16.26
CA LEU A 134 -3.66 12.57 -14.89
C LEU A 134 -4.55 13.80 -14.88
N ASP A 135 -5.57 13.78 -14.02
CA ASP A 135 -6.29 14.98 -13.63
C ASP A 135 -5.66 15.52 -12.35
N ILE A 136 -4.86 16.58 -12.47
CA ILE A 136 -4.06 17.09 -11.36
C ILE A 136 -4.80 18.26 -10.72
N ASP A 137 -5.96 17.95 -10.15
CA ASP A 137 -6.78 18.91 -9.43
C ASP A 137 -6.02 19.54 -8.25
N ASP A 138 -5.03 18.82 -7.67
CA ASP A 138 -4.14 19.35 -6.63
C ASP A 138 -2.72 18.72 -6.68
N GLU A 139 -1.80 19.36 -7.41
CA GLU A 139 -0.37 18.97 -7.44
C GLU A 139 0.27 18.95 -6.05
N GLN A 140 -0.17 19.85 -5.14
CA GLN A 140 0.38 19.94 -3.80
C GLN A 140 -0.03 18.72 -2.97
N SER A 141 -1.25 18.21 -3.15
CA SER A 141 -1.70 16.97 -2.51
C SER A 141 -0.79 15.77 -2.84
N LEU A 142 -0.36 15.64 -4.10
CA LEU A 142 0.57 14.58 -4.51
C LEU A 142 1.97 14.75 -3.90
N PHE A 143 2.45 15.99 -3.78
CA PHE A 143 3.73 16.27 -3.11
C PHE A 143 3.68 15.97 -1.61
N ASP A 144 2.58 16.33 -0.94
CA ASP A 144 2.38 16.04 0.47
C ASP A 144 2.27 14.52 0.70
N GLU A 145 1.64 13.81 -0.21
CA GLU A 145 1.52 12.36 -0.16
C GLU A 145 2.87 11.65 -0.33
N ILE A 146 3.65 11.99 -1.37
CA ILE A 146 4.97 11.36 -1.57
C ILE A 146 5.91 11.68 -0.41
N ASP A 147 5.82 12.86 0.18
CA ASP A 147 6.58 13.23 1.38
C ASP A 147 6.15 12.38 2.59
N ALA A 148 4.85 12.15 2.78
CA ALA A 148 4.36 11.26 3.83
C ALA A 148 4.79 9.80 3.63
N LEU A 149 4.87 9.31 2.39
CA LEU A 149 5.40 7.98 2.09
C LEU A 149 6.91 7.90 2.34
N ILE A 150 7.68 8.93 1.99
CA ILE A 150 9.13 9.02 2.27
C ILE A 150 9.40 9.04 3.77
N GLU A 151 8.63 9.80 4.54
CA GLU A 151 8.79 9.86 6.00
C GLU A 151 8.59 8.50 6.67
N ARG A 152 7.69 7.67 6.12
CA ARG A 152 7.32 6.36 6.69
C ARG A 152 8.18 5.21 6.21
N HIS A 153 8.49 5.17 4.91
CA HIS A 153 9.19 4.04 4.29
C HIS A 153 10.67 4.34 3.98
N GLY A 154 11.06 5.61 4.06
CA GLY A 154 12.41 6.09 3.75
C GLY A 154 12.60 6.44 2.28
N MET A 155 13.53 7.37 2.03
CA MET A 155 13.84 7.89 0.68
C MET A 155 14.26 6.81 -0.33
N GLY A 156 14.86 5.71 0.16
CA GLY A 156 15.38 4.61 -0.66
C GLY A 156 14.37 3.48 -0.92
N ALA A 157 13.14 3.57 -0.40
CA ALA A 157 12.11 2.58 -0.70
C ALA A 157 11.78 2.59 -2.19
N LEU A 158 11.61 1.40 -2.78
CA LEU A 158 11.23 1.26 -4.19
C LEU A 158 9.78 1.69 -4.36
N ALA A 159 9.51 2.57 -5.32
CA ALA A 159 8.19 3.15 -5.50
C ALA A 159 7.15 2.12 -5.99
N GLU A 160 7.58 1.19 -6.85
CA GLU A 160 6.74 0.09 -7.34
C GLU A 160 6.12 -0.74 -6.21
N GLU A 161 6.80 -0.83 -5.07
CA GLU A 161 6.37 -1.63 -3.93
C GLU A 161 5.20 -0.99 -3.15
N LEU A 162 4.95 0.29 -3.42
CA LEU A 162 3.94 1.11 -2.77
C LEU A 162 2.78 1.45 -3.72
N LEU A 163 2.79 0.93 -4.95
CA LEU A 163 1.66 1.03 -5.86
C LEU A 163 0.39 0.45 -5.24
N ARG A 164 -0.74 1.10 -5.50
CA ARG A 164 -2.05 0.61 -5.06
C ARG A 164 -2.52 -0.60 -5.87
N TYR A 165 -2.21 -0.61 -7.16
CA TYR A 165 -2.59 -1.62 -8.13
C TYR A 165 -1.35 -2.02 -8.95
N TYR A 166 -1.32 -3.24 -9.47
CA TYR A 166 -0.20 -3.81 -10.23
C TYR A 166 -0.78 -4.59 -11.42
#